data_AF-V5JGB5-F1
#
_entry.id   AF-V5JGB5-F1
#
_cell.length_a   1.000
_cell.length_b   1.000
_cell.length_c   1.000
_cell.angle_alpha   90.00
_cell.angle_beta   90.00
_cell.angle_gamma   90.00
#
_symmetry.space_group_name_H-M   'P 1'
#
loop_
_entity.id
_entity.type
_entity.pdbx_description
1 polymer ?
#
loop_
_entity_poly.entity_id
_entity_poly.type
_entity_poly.pdbx_seq_one_letter_code
_entity_poly.pdbx_strand_id
1 'polypeptide(L)'
;MKKINLLIFLISIISIMLGCDQGLLNKGKKHVGKAISPKNPVNGAIDKLDVSRSLLTREIRENSGTDILKALRVGNVEVDVNKQNKGAGEQGNVEQGNVEQGNGGQGNGKQVNGGQGNVEQGNVEQVNGGQVARDLAYKIFTIRLKNYRDTLNSMVDEFVFVQAGFDPTTSLFGDQNISEGLQDFNQPHTKNKIYLTLENNIKDVLTLKSIFKNLDLSIEHRDPRYDGSETSVMVGVLYRLRDVSEYSSYNLSMNFNEKKLDLINNCDSADKISEIDLKLEKFIDIRKDVIYNIQRKLYFANAYRANKERMLDSLKEITEPKGNIRLAIDSLFKLSQDIGHLISSL
;
A
#
# COMPACT_ATOMS: atom_id res chain seq x y z
N MET A 1 -0.04 52.23 -2.91
CA MET A 1 -0.42 50.85 -3.29
C MET A 1 0.02 49.77 -2.30
N LYS A 2 1.27 49.72 -1.80
CA LYS A 2 1.70 48.63 -0.89
C LYS A 2 1.04 48.63 0.51
N LYS A 3 0.66 49.79 1.07
CA LYS A 3 0.02 49.88 2.40
C LYS A 3 -1.47 49.47 2.42
N ILE A 4 -2.17 49.56 1.29
CA ILE A 4 -3.60 49.22 1.19
C ILE A 4 -3.79 47.70 1.14
N ASN A 5 -2.89 46.97 0.46
CA ASN A 5 -2.95 45.50 0.41
C ASN A 5 -2.66 44.86 1.78
N LEU A 6 -1.80 45.47 2.60
CA LEU A 6 -1.53 44.98 3.96
C LEU A 6 -2.75 45.20 4.88
N LEU A 7 -3.49 46.29 4.70
CA LEU A 7 -4.70 46.58 5.47
C LEU A 7 -5.84 45.61 5.11
N ILE A 8 -6.01 45.28 3.82
CA ILE A 8 -6.98 44.28 3.37
C ILE A 8 -6.63 42.90 3.92
N PHE A 9 -5.34 42.53 3.92
CA PHE A 9 -4.87 41.26 4.47
C PHE A 9 -5.09 41.16 5.98
N LEU A 10 -4.87 42.24 6.73
CA LEU A 10 -5.13 42.28 8.18
C LEU A 10 -6.63 42.23 8.52
N ILE A 11 -7.50 42.85 7.73
CA ILE A 11 -8.96 42.80 7.91
C ILE A 11 -9.48 41.36 7.65
N SER A 12 -8.93 40.64 6.67
CA SER A 12 -9.30 39.23 6.43
C SER A 12 -8.90 38.29 7.57
N ILE A 13 -7.78 38.54 8.25
CA ILE A 13 -7.34 37.73 9.39
C ILE A 13 -8.22 37.99 10.63
N ILE A 14 -8.65 39.24 10.86
CA ILE A 14 -9.54 39.59 11.97
C ILE A 14 -10.94 38.98 11.78
N SER A 15 -11.46 38.92 10.55
CA SER A 15 -12.74 38.27 10.24
C SER A 15 -12.74 36.76 10.46
N ILE A 16 -11.59 36.10 10.35
CA ILE A 16 -11.45 34.65 10.61
C ILE A 16 -11.38 34.37 12.12
N MET A 17 -10.77 35.26 12.90
CA MET A 17 -10.67 35.12 14.36
C MET A 17 -11.98 35.39 15.10
N LEU A 18 -12.92 36.15 14.51
CA LEU A 18 -14.22 36.48 15.10
C LEU A 18 -15.37 35.55 14.68
N GLY A 19 -15.10 34.56 13.82
CA GLY A 19 -16.11 33.62 13.29
C GLY A 19 -16.39 32.38 14.14
N CYS A 20 -15.73 32.22 15.29
CA CYS A 20 -15.96 31.11 16.21
C CYS A 20 -16.68 31.57 17.49
N ASP A 21 -17.92 32.04 17.35
CA ASP A 21 -18.93 31.81 18.39
C ASP A 21 -20.31 32.25 17.89
N GLN A 22 -21.20 31.28 17.65
CA GLN A 22 -22.67 31.35 17.54
C GLN A 22 -23.16 30.05 16.87
N GLY A 23 -23.99 29.18 17.46
CA GLY A 23 -24.68 29.24 18.73
C GLY A 23 -25.37 27.91 19.01
N LEU A 24 -25.44 27.58 20.30
CA LEU A 24 -26.53 26.82 20.89
C LEU A 24 -27.87 27.44 20.43
N LEU A 25 -28.85 26.62 20.03
CA LEU A 25 -30.19 26.56 20.63
C LEU A 25 -31.22 25.80 19.77
N ASN A 26 -31.92 24.89 20.46
CA ASN A 26 -33.34 24.52 20.31
C ASN A 26 -33.66 23.44 19.24
N LYS A 27 -34.27 22.28 19.55
CA LYS A 27 -35.51 22.06 20.32
C LYS A 27 -35.66 20.59 20.75
N GLY A 28 -36.18 20.36 21.95
CA GLY A 28 -36.73 19.06 22.35
C GLY A 28 -38.21 18.90 21.93
N LYS A 29 -38.66 17.65 21.75
CA LYS A 29 -39.81 17.05 22.47
C LYS A 29 -40.01 15.59 22.05
N LYS A 30 -40.23 14.75 23.06
CA LYS A 30 -40.63 13.34 23.01
C LYS A 30 -42.01 13.16 22.38
N HIS A 31 -42.22 12.04 21.67
CA HIS A 31 -43.39 11.19 21.88
C HIS A 31 -43.08 9.71 21.61
N VAL A 32 -43.70 8.89 22.46
CA VAL A 32 -43.62 7.44 22.60
C VAL A 32 -44.56 6.76 21.60
N GLY A 33 -44.13 5.65 21.00
CA GLY A 33 -44.97 4.73 20.22
C GLY A 33 -44.39 3.32 20.24
N LYS A 34 -45.24 2.35 20.55
CA LYS A 34 -44.96 1.00 21.07
C LYS A 34 -44.49 0.01 19.99
N ALA A 35 -43.79 -1.03 20.46
CA ALA A 35 -43.16 -2.12 19.72
C ALA A 35 -44.10 -3.02 18.90
N ILE A 36 -43.56 -3.56 17.79
CA ILE A 36 -43.88 -4.89 17.27
C ILE A 36 -42.56 -5.54 16.80
N SER A 37 -42.24 -6.72 17.37
CA SER A 37 -41.15 -7.60 16.94
C SER A 37 -41.60 -8.47 15.76
N PRO A 38 -40.66 -8.89 14.90
CA PRO A 38 -40.54 -10.33 14.68
C PRO A 38 -39.09 -10.83 14.82
N LYS A 39 -39.02 -12.14 15.11
CA LYS A 39 -37.85 -12.94 15.43
C LYS A 39 -36.96 -13.22 14.20
N ASN A 40 -35.64 -13.24 14.47
CA ASN A 40 -34.45 -13.80 13.81
C ASN A 40 -34.61 -14.84 12.65
N PRO A 41 -33.62 -14.97 11.72
CA PRO A 41 -32.23 -15.31 12.09
C PRO A 41 -31.12 -14.64 11.26
N VAL A 42 -30.21 -13.93 11.93
CA VAL A 42 -28.86 -13.62 11.42
C VAL A 42 -27.89 -14.16 12.46
N ASN A 43 -27.08 -15.16 12.09
CA ASN A 43 -25.76 -15.51 12.66
C ASN A 43 -25.29 -16.89 12.17
N GLY A 44 -25.04 -17.01 10.87
CA GLY A 44 -24.45 -18.25 10.31
C GLY A 44 -23.79 -18.10 8.95
N ALA A 45 -24.04 -17.00 8.24
CA ALA A 45 -23.44 -16.73 6.92
C ALA A 45 -22.22 -15.80 6.97
N ILE A 46 -22.06 -14.99 8.03
CA ILE A 46 -20.94 -14.04 8.15
C ILE A 46 -19.66 -14.76 8.58
N ASP A 47 -19.76 -15.71 9.52
CA ASP A 47 -18.59 -16.45 10.01
C ASP A 47 -17.99 -17.41 8.96
N LYS A 48 -18.80 -17.92 8.02
CA LYS A 48 -18.29 -18.79 6.95
C LYS A 48 -17.57 -18.02 5.84
N LEU A 49 -17.97 -16.77 5.59
CA LEU A 49 -17.35 -15.91 4.56
C LEU A 49 -16.00 -15.35 5.03
N ASP A 50 -15.87 -15.07 6.33
CA ASP A 50 -14.62 -14.59 6.93
C ASP A 50 -13.56 -15.70 7.04
N VAL A 51 -13.98 -16.93 7.37
CA VAL A 51 -13.09 -18.10 7.39
C VAL A 51 -12.59 -18.43 5.98
N SER A 52 -13.46 -18.43 4.98
CA SER A 52 -13.04 -18.69 3.58
C SER A 52 -12.13 -17.61 3.00
N ARG A 53 -12.30 -16.33 3.38
CA ARG A 53 -11.36 -15.27 3.01
C ARG A 53 -10.00 -15.44 3.69
N SER A 54 -9.99 -15.75 4.99
CA SER A 54 -8.74 -15.97 5.73
C SER A 54 -7.92 -17.14 5.19
N LEU A 55 -8.58 -18.20 4.70
CA LEU A 55 -7.93 -19.36 4.09
C LEU A 55 -7.37 -19.02 2.69
N LEU A 56 -8.09 -18.27 1.87
CA LEU A 56 -7.61 -17.78 0.57
C LEU A 56 -6.41 -16.83 0.72
N THR A 57 -6.44 -15.92 1.70
CA THR A 57 -5.29 -15.02 1.98
C THR A 57 -4.10 -15.79 2.54
N ARG A 58 -4.34 -16.87 3.31
CA ARG A 58 -3.29 -17.75 3.84
C ARG A 58 -2.65 -18.62 2.76
N GLU A 59 -3.43 -19.16 1.83
CA GLU A 59 -2.94 -20.00 0.72
C GLU A 59 -2.13 -19.18 -0.30
N ILE A 60 -2.51 -17.91 -0.53
CA ILE A 60 -1.71 -16.96 -1.32
C ILE A 60 -0.42 -16.53 -0.58
N ARG A 61 -0.47 -16.36 0.76
CA ARG A 61 0.70 -16.05 1.61
C ARG A 61 1.68 -17.23 1.69
N GLU A 62 1.20 -18.46 1.77
CA GLU A 62 2.04 -19.66 1.79
C GLU A 62 2.70 -19.89 0.41
N ASN A 63 2.03 -19.63 -0.71
CA ASN A 63 2.67 -19.76 -2.04
C ASN A 63 3.66 -18.63 -2.36
N SER A 64 3.35 -17.37 -2.05
CA SER A 64 4.25 -16.24 -2.34
C SER A 64 5.47 -16.17 -1.42
N GLY A 65 5.33 -16.55 -0.14
CA GLY A 65 6.46 -16.65 0.79
C GLY A 65 7.42 -17.79 0.45
N THR A 66 6.89 -18.92 -0.04
CA THR A 66 7.70 -20.08 -0.42
C THR A 66 8.49 -19.82 -1.71
N ASP A 67 7.96 -19.03 -2.65
CA ASP A 67 8.65 -18.68 -3.89
C ASP A 67 9.77 -17.64 -3.66
N ILE A 68 9.60 -16.70 -2.73
CA ILE A 68 10.66 -15.76 -2.33
C ILE A 68 11.77 -16.50 -1.57
N LEU A 69 11.43 -17.43 -0.67
CA LEU A 69 12.39 -18.25 0.05
C LEU A 69 13.10 -19.28 -0.86
N LYS A 70 12.42 -19.81 -1.89
CA LYS A 70 13.03 -20.63 -2.94
C LYS A 70 13.96 -19.81 -3.83
N ALA A 71 13.56 -18.61 -4.25
CA ALA A 71 14.41 -17.71 -5.03
C ALA A 71 15.68 -17.30 -4.26
N LEU A 72 15.60 -17.13 -2.94
CA LEU A 72 16.76 -16.89 -2.08
C LEU A 72 17.65 -18.14 -1.88
N ARG A 73 17.09 -19.36 -1.94
CA ARG A 73 17.87 -20.62 -1.87
C ARG A 73 18.64 -20.95 -3.15
N VAL A 74 18.18 -20.46 -4.31
CA VAL A 74 18.82 -20.71 -5.61
C VAL A 74 20.01 -19.76 -5.87
N GLY A 75 20.22 -18.75 -5.01
CA GLY A 75 21.25 -17.73 -5.15
C GLY A 75 22.62 -18.02 -4.51
N ASN A 76 22.89 -19.24 -4.04
CA ASN A 76 24.23 -19.62 -3.56
C ASN A 76 25.13 -19.93 -4.77
N VAL A 77 25.63 -18.88 -5.42
CA VAL A 77 26.80 -18.97 -6.30
C VAL A 77 28.04 -18.90 -5.39
N GLU A 78 28.76 -20.01 -5.30
CA GLU A 78 30.12 -20.07 -4.76
C GLU A 78 30.99 -19.01 -5.45
N VAL A 79 31.51 -18.07 -4.68
CA VAL A 79 32.61 -17.22 -5.12
C VAL A 79 33.89 -17.97 -4.75
N ASP A 80 34.40 -18.69 -5.74
CA ASP A 80 35.69 -19.37 -5.73
C ASP A 80 36.81 -18.33 -5.74
N VAL A 81 37.40 -18.07 -4.57
CA VAL A 81 38.61 -17.25 -4.43
C VAL A 81 39.81 -18.19 -4.29
N ASN A 82 40.42 -18.56 -5.42
CA ASN A 82 41.87 -18.53 -5.62
C ASN A 82 42.29 -19.21 -6.94
N LYS A 83 42.52 -18.39 -7.97
CA LYS A 83 43.47 -18.75 -9.04
C LYS A 83 44.79 -18.01 -8.79
N GLN A 84 45.80 -18.73 -8.33
CA GLN A 84 47.20 -18.53 -8.73
C GLN A 84 48.09 -19.74 -8.38
N ASN A 85 48.29 -20.58 -9.39
CA ASN A 85 49.53 -21.24 -9.83
C ASN A 85 50.50 -21.98 -8.87
N LYS A 86 50.72 -23.26 -9.27
CA LYS A 86 51.93 -24.11 -9.28
C LYS A 86 52.13 -25.14 -8.16
N GLY A 87 52.23 -26.40 -8.59
CA GLY A 87 52.99 -27.45 -7.90
C GLY A 87 52.38 -28.85 -8.05
N ALA A 88 53.03 -29.72 -8.82
CA ALA A 88 52.65 -31.10 -9.10
C ALA A 88 52.79 -32.05 -7.89
N GLY A 89 52.06 -33.18 -7.90
CA GLY A 89 52.38 -34.34 -7.05
C GLY A 89 51.20 -35.24 -6.64
N GLU A 90 50.85 -36.15 -7.55
CA GLU A 90 50.47 -37.57 -7.36
C GLU A 90 49.74 -38.13 -6.10
N GLN A 91 48.75 -38.98 -6.44
CA GLN A 91 48.35 -40.26 -5.83
C GLN A 91 47.39 -40.32 -4.62
N GLY A 92 46.32 -41.11 -4.80
CA GLY A 92 45.60 -41.77 -3.69
C GLY A 92 44.13 -42.15 -3.95
N ASN A 93 43.87 -43.12 -4.82
CA ASN A 93 42.61 -43.89 -4.87
C ASN A 93 42.40 -44.66 -3.55
N VAL A 94 41.17 -44.71 -3.01
CA VAL A 94 40.49 -45.95 -2.56
C VAL A 94 38.97 -45.74 -2.59
N GLU A 95 38.26 -46.58 -3.36
CA GLU A 95 36.81 -46.76 -3.33
C GLU A 95 36.38 -47.82 -2.28
N GLN A 96 35.07 -47.77 -1.98
CA GLN A 96 34.17 -48.84 -1.52
C GLN A 96 33.78 -48.91 -0.04
N GLY A 97 32.46 -49.01 0.16
CA GLY A 97 31.88 -49.69 1.32
C GLY A 97 30.45 -49.26 1.68
N ASN A 98 29.45 -49.62 0.88
CA ASN A 98 28.06 -49.75 1.36
C ASN A 98 27.96 -50.97 2.29
N VAL A 99 27.46 -50.80 3.52
CA VAL A 99 26.79 -51.88 4.27
C VAL A 99 25.66 -51.29 5.10
N GLU A 100 24.45 -51.80 4.86
CA GLU A 100 23.23 -51.58 5.63
C GLU A 100 23.18 -52.39 6.94
N GLN A 101 22.36 -51.89 7.86
CA GLN A 101 21.67 -52.57 8.98
C GLN A 101 22.47 -53.06 10.19
N GLY A 102 22.04 -52.57 11.36
CA GLY A 102 22.33 -53.16 12.67
C GLY A 102 21.81 -52.32 13.84
N ASN A 103 20.51 -52.43 14.14
CA ASN A 103 19.99 -52.05 15.46
C ASN A 103 20.58 -52.99 16.52
N GLY A 104 21.08 -52.43 17.62
CA GLY A 104 21.50 -53.21 18.78
C GLY A 104 22.25 -52.35 19.78
N GLY A 105 21.52 -51.76 20.74
CA GLY A 105 22.14 -51.01 21.83
C GLY A 105 22.98 -51.92 22.73
N GLN A 106 24.11 -51.40 23.19
CA GLN A 106 24.79 -51.88 24.40
C GLN A 106 25.58 -50.73 25.02
N GLY A 107 25.37 -50.55 26.33
CA GLY A 107 25.91 -49.46 27.12
C GLY A 107 27.36 -49.63 27.54
N ASN A 108 27.88 -48.49 28.03
CA ASN A 108 28.95 -48.27 29.01
C ASN A 108 30.16 -49.20 29.02
N GLY A 109 31.31 -48.63 28.65
CA GLY A 109 32.63 -49.19 28.92
C GLY A 109 33.76 -48.14 28.88
N LYS A 110 34.08 -47.61 30.07
CA LYS A 110 35.39 -47.11 30.53
C LYS A 110 35.98 -45.79 29.99
N GLN A 111 36.13 -44.88 30.95
CA GLN A 111 37.12 -43.80 31.00
C GLN A 111 38.52 -44.28 30.62
N VAL A 112 39.19 -43.49 29.77
CA VAL A 112 40.63 -43.31 29.82
C VAL A 112 40.86 -41.81 30.00
N ASN A 113 41.31 -41.43 31.19
CA ASN A 113 41.92 -40.12 31.46
C ASN A 113 43.37 -40.16 30.98
N GLY A 114 43.80 -39.14 30.24
CA GLY A 114 45.23 -38.95 29.98
C GLY A 114 45.50 -37.97 28.86
N GLY A 115 45.56 -36.67 29.19
CA GLY A 115 46.10 -35.67 28.27
C GLY A 115 45.55 -34.28 28.55
N GLN A 116 46.17 -33.57 29.50
CA GLN A 116 46.03 -32.11 29.63
C GLN A 116 46.55 -31.45 28.36
N GLY A 117 45.64 -31.18 27.41
CA GLY A 117 45.84 -30.19 26.37
C GLY A 117 45.19 -28.89 26.81
N ASN A 118 45.98 -27.86 27.07
CA ASN A 118 45.51 -26.49 27.08
C ASN A 118 44.88 -26.21 25.70
N VAL A 119 43.57 -26.31 25.60
CA VAL A 119 42.84 -25.66 24.53
C VAL A 119 42.54 -24.28 25.07
N GLU A 120 43.33 -23.30 24.62
CA GLU A 120 42.94 -21.90 24.73
C GLU A 120 41.46 -21.80 24.36
N GLN A 121 40.65 -21.25 25.27
CA GLN A 121 39.32 -20.77 24.93
C GLN A 121 39.50 -19.68 23.89
N GLY A 122 39.64 -20.09 22.63
CA GLY A 122 39.34 -19.21 21.52
C GLY A 122 37.92 -18.74 21.78
N ASN A 123 37.78 -17.43 21.98
CA ASN A 123 36.50 -16.75 21.91
C ASN A 123 35.84 -17.23 20.62
N VAL A 124 34.96 -18.22 20.74
CA VAL A 124 33.90 -18.41 19.76
C VAL A 124 33.07 -17.16 19.97
N GLU A 125 33.36 -16.12 19.19
CA GLU A 125 32.47 -15.00 19.03
C GLU A 125 31.09 -15.61 18.84
N GLN A 126 30.23 -15.48 19.86
CA GLN A 126 28.81 -15.56 19.67
C GLN A 126 28.50 -14.49 18.62
N VAL A 127 28.54 -14.87 17.34
CA VAL A 127 27.96 -14.07 16.28
C VAL A 127 26.49 -13.98 16.68
N ASN A 128 26.15 -12.84 17.27
CA ASN A 128 24.92 -12.60 18.01
C ASN A 128 23.74 -12.97 17.11
N GLY A 129 23.02 -14.05 17.42
CA GLY A 129 21.81 -14.41 16.68
C GLY A 129 20.82 -13.24 16.56
N GLY A 130 20.85 -12.31 17.51
CA GLY A 130 20.12 -11.04 17.45
C GLY A 130 20.56 -10.10 16.32
N GLN A 131 21.86 -9.93 16.08
CA GLN A 131 22.37 -9.11 14.97
C GLN A 131 21.99 -9.71 13.62
N VAL A 132 22.12 -11.04 13.47
CA VAL A 132 21.71 -11.75 12.25
C VAL A 132 20.20 -11.60 11.99
N ALA A 133 19.37 -11.78 13.02
CA ALA A 133 17.92 -11.62 12.91
C ALA A 133 17.52 -10.19 12.54
N ARG A 134 18.19 -9.20 13.14
CA ARG A 134 17.99 -7.79 12.87
C ARG A 134 18.35 -7.43 11.43
N ASP A 135 19.52 -7.86 10.95
CA ASP A 135 19.98 -7.56 9.59
C ASP A 135 19.06 -8.21 8.54
N LEU A 136 18.56 -9.41 8.82
CA LEU A 136 17.55 -10.05 7.98
C LEU A 136 16.24 -9.26 7.94
N ALA A 137 15.73 -8.81 9.09
CA ALA A 137 14.52 -8.00 9.17
C ALA A 137 14.67 -6.68 8.38
N TYR A 138 15.81 -6.01 8.52
CA TYR A 138 16.11 -4.78 7.79
C TYR A 138 16.22 -5.02 6.27
N LYS A 139 16.84 -6.13 5.86
CA LYS A 139 16.94 -6.51 4.44
C LYS A 139 15.56 -6.77 3.82
N ILE A 140 14.66 -7.47 4.52
CA ILE A 140 13.29 -7.72 4.05
C ILE A 140 12.54 -6.39 3.89
N PHE A 141 12.58 -5.56 4.92
CA PHE A 141 11.96 -4.23 4.92
C PHE A 141 12.45 -3.37 3.74
N THR A 142 13.76 -3.29 3.53
CA THR A 142 14.34 -2.44 2.47
C THR A 142 14.00 -2.93 1.07
N ILE A 143 13.96 -4.25 0.84
CA ILE A 143 13.50 -4.83 -0.44
C ILE A 143 12.05 -4.42 -0.70
N ARG A 144 11.16 -4.57 0.29
CA ARG A 144 9.75 -4.21 0.16
C ARG A 144 9.57 -2.73 -0.12
N LEU A 145 10.24 -1.87 0.65
CA LEU A 145 10.19 -0.42 0.48
C LEU A 145 10.71 -0.01 -0.90
N LYS A 146 11.80 -0.62 -1.37
CA LYS A 146 12.33 -0.36 -2.72
C LYS A 146 11.31 -0.73 -3.79
N ASN A 147 10.76 -1.94 -3.76
CA ASN A 147 9.77 -2.38 -4.74
C ASN A 147 8.53 -1.47 -4.75
N TYR A 148 8.12 -1.00 -3.57
CA TYR A 148 7.00 -0.07 -3.45
C TYR A 148 7.32 1.32 -4.00
N ARG A 149 8.52 1.85 -3.74
CA ARG A 149 9.01 3.11 -4.35
C ARG A 149 9.08 3.00 -5.86
N ASP A 150 9.60 1.90 -6.40
CA ASP A 150 9.68 1.65 -7.84
C ASP A 150 8.27 1.65 -8.46
N THR A 151 7.29 1.06 -7.78
CA THR A 151 5.87 1.12 -8.20
C THR A 151 5.36 2.56 -8.23
N LEU A 152 5.62 3.35 -7.18
CA LEU A 152 5.12 4.73 -7.07
C LEU A 152 5.84 5.74 -7.97
N ASN A 153 7.09 5.45 -8.34
CA ASN A 153 7.87 6.26 -9.27
C ASN A 153 7.65 5.84 -10.74
N SER A 154 6.87 4.80 -10.99
CA SER A 154 6.51 4.42 -12.36
C SER A 154 5.76 5.56 -13.05
N MET A 155 6.13 5.82 -14.29
CA MET A 155 5.50 6.84 -15.13
C MET A 155 4.65 6.16 -16.21
N VAL A 156 3.72 6.93 -16.78
CA VAL A 156 3.01 6.50 -17.99
C VAL A 156 3.99 6.27 -19.13
N ASP A 157 3.77 5.20 -19.89
CA ASP A 157 4.46 5.01 -21.16
C ASP A 157 3.78 5.90 -22.21
N GLU A 158 4.32 7.10 -22.40
CA GLU A 158 3.77 8.10 -23.30
C GLU A 158 3.63 7.57 -24.74
N PHE A 159 4.56 6.73 -25.19
CA PHE A 159 4.53 6.17 -26.53
C PHE A 159 3.34 5.22 -26.71
N VAL A 160 3.12 4.31 -25.75
CA VAL A 160 1.98 3.38 -25.78
C VAL A 160 0.66 4.14 -25.71
N PHE A 161 0.61 5.22 -24.92
CA PHE A 161 -0.57 6.08 -24.82
C PHE A 161 -0.89 6.79 -26.14
N VAL A 162 0.11 7.43 -26.75
CA VAL A 162 -0.04 8.13 -28.02
C VAL A 162 -0.46 7.17 -29.14
N GLN A 163 0.09 5.95 -29.18
CA GLN A 163 -0.34 4.93 -30.14
C GLN A 163 -1.81 4.53 -29.99
N ALA A 164 -2.37 4.58 -28.77
CA ALA A 164 -3.79 4.34 -28.54
C ALA A 164 -4.67 5.58 -28.77
N GLY A 165 -4.12 6.66 -29.33
CA GLY A 165 -4.87 7.89 -29.63
C GLY A 165 -5.15 8.76 -28.41
N PHE A 166 -4.29 8.69 -27.38
CA PHE A 166 -4.39 9.57 -26.23
C PHE A 166 -3.02 10.09 -25.81
N ASP A 167 -2.85 11.41 -25.85
CA ASP A 167 -1.66 12.06 -25.29
C ASP A 167 -1.86 12.34 -23.79
N PRO A 168 -1.15 11.65 -22.89
CA PRO A 168 -1.31 11.81 -21.45
C PRO A 168 -0.79 13.16 -20.94
N THR A 169 -0.02 13.90 -21.75
CA THR A 169 0.47 15.25 -21.41
C THR A 169 -0.64 16.30 -21.56
N THR A 170 -1.67 16.02 -22.36
CA THR A 170 -2.80 16.93 -22.63
C THR A 170 -3.90 16.89 -21.54
N SER A 171 -5.03 17.55 -21.79
CA SER A 171 -6.20 17.58 -20.90
C SER A 171 -6.73 16.16 -20.63
N LEU A 172 -6.97 15.85 -19.37
CA LEU A 172 -7.63 14.62 -18.91
C LEU A 172 -9.06 14.50 -19.49
N PHE A 173 -9.70 15.65 -19.73
CA PHE A 173 -11.06 15.74 -20.23
C PHE A 173 -11.14 15.99 -21.75
N GLY A 174 -9.99 16.08 -22.45
CA GLY A 174 -9.94 16.49 -23.85
C GLY A 174 -10.51 17.90 -24.06
N ASP A 175 -11.30 18.07 -25.13
CA ASP A 175 -11.91 19.35 -25.54
C ASP A 175 -13.29 19.61 -24.90
N GLN A 176 -13.68 18.80 -23.91
CA GLN A 176 -14.99 18.90 -23.27
C GLN A 176 -15.09 20.18 -22.42
N ASN A 177 -16.25 20.84 -22.45
CA ASN A 177 -16.55 21.92 -21.52
C ASN A 177 -16.73 21.34 -20.09
N ILE A 178 -15.92 21.83 -19.14
CA ILE A 178 -15.90 21.35 -17.76
C ILE A 178 -16.07 22.51 -16.78
N SER A 179 -16.63 22.21 -15.62
CA SER A 179 -16.72 23.14 -14.50
C SER A 179 -15.35 23.55 -13.97
N GLU A 180 -15.29 24.71 -13.33
CA GLU A 180 -14.08 25.21 -12.65
C GLU A 180 -13.52 24.17 -11.66
N GLY A 181 -14.39 23.50 -10.92
CA GLY A 181 -14.01 22.49 -9.92
C GLY A 181 -13.31 21.25 -10.48
N LEU A 182 -13.39 21.01 -11.80
CA LEU A 182 -12.68 19.91 -12.46
C LEU A 182 -11.32 20.33 -13.05
N GLN A 183 -11.05 21.63 -13.19
CA GLN A 183 -9.82 22.13 -13.82
C GLN A 183 -8.56 21.76 -13.02
N ASP A 184 -8.67 21.68 -11.69
CA ASP A 184 -7.55 21.31 -10.82
C ASP A 184 -7.02 19.88 -11.09
N PHE A 185 -7.87 18.99 -11.63
CA PHE A 185 -7.46 17.64 -11.99
C PHE A 185 -6.66 17.58 -13.30
N ASN A 186 -6.62 18.66 -14.08
CA ASN A 186 -5.72 18.79 -15.23
C ASN A 186 -4.30 19.22 -14.84
N GLN A 187 -4.09 19.70 -13.62
CA GLN A 187 -2.75 20.07 -13.15
C GLN A 187 -1.82 18.84 -13.21
N PRO A 188 -0.59 18.96 -13.76
CA PRO A 188 0.28 17.80 -13.99
C PRO A 188 0.46 16.90 -12.77
N HIS A 189 0.65 17.49 -11.60
CA HIS A 189 0.84 16.75 -10.35
C HIS A 189 -0.42 15.97 -9.92
N THR A 190 -1.61 16.55 -10.04
CA THR A 190 -2.88 15.90 -9.70
C THR A 190 -3.22 14.80 -10.70
N LYS A 191 -3.03 15.10 -11.99
CA LYS A 191 -3.25 14.15 -13.09
C LYS A 191 -2.34 12.91 -12.95
N ASN A 192 -1.07 13.11 -12.65
CA ASN A 192 -0.14 12.00 -12.44
C ASN A 192 -0.52 11.13 -11.24
N LYS A 193 -1.06 11.70 -10.16
CA LYS A 193 -1.59 10.94 -9.02
C LYS A 193 -2.79 10.08 -9.42
N ILE A 194 -3.67 10.59 -10.29
CA ILE A 194 -4.78 9.81 -10.84
C ILE A 194 -4.25 8.64 -11.67
N TYR A 195 -3.32 8.88 -12.59
CA TYR A 195 -2.72 7.83 -13.42
C TYR A 195 -2.00 6.77 -12.58
N LEU A 196 -1.27 7.18 -11.55
CA LEU A 196 -0.60 6.26 -10.65
C LEU A 196 -1.57 5.35 -9.88
N THR A 197 -2.74 5.87 -9.48
CA THR A 197 -3.79 5.06 -8.85
C THR A 197 -4.42 4.09 -9.85
N LEU A 198 -4.48 4.44 -11.14
CA LEU A 198 -4.84 3.54 -12.23
C LEU A 198 -3.65 2.69 -12.72
N GLU A 199 -2.58 2.62 -11.91
CA GLU A 199 -1.37 1.85 -12.17
C GLU A 199 -0.69 2.17 -13.51
N ASN A 200 -0.85 3.41 -13.98
CA ASN A 200 -0.41 3.86 -15.30
C ASN A 200 -0.92 2.96 -16.45
N ASN A 201 -2.01 2.22 -16.21
CA ASN A 201 -2.57 1.27 -17.15
C ASN A 201 -3.40 2.00 -18.20
N ILE A 202 -3.00 1.86 -19.46
CA ILE A 202 -3.66 2.53 -20.57
C ILE A 202 -5.15 2.19 -20.70
N LYS A 203 -5.55 0.94 -20.43
CA LYS A 203 -6.97 0.53 -20.54
C LYS A 203 -7.81 1.20 -19.47
N ASP A 204 -7.29 1.33 -18.25
CA ASP A 204 -8.00 1.96 -17.15
C ASP A 204 -8.10 3.48 -17.35
N VAL A 205 -7.04 4.13 -17.84
CA VAL A 205 -7.07 5.55 -18.16
C VAL A 205 -8.03 5.84 -19.31
N LEU A 206 -8.03 5.02 -20.37
CA LEU A 206 -8.98 5.17 -21.47
C LEU A 206 -10.43 4.85 -21.05
N THR A 207 -10.62 3.95 -20.09
CA THR A 207 -11.93 3.69 -19.47
C THR A 207 -12.44 4.94 -18.76
N LEU A 208 -11.60 5.58 -17.95
CA LEU A 208 -11.95 6.84 -17.28
C LEU A 208 -12.25 7.95 -18.30
N LYS A 209 -11.46 8.07 -19.37
CA LYS A 209 -11.71 9.03 -20.46
C LYS A 209 -13.05 8.79 -21.17
N SER A 210 -13.39 7.52 -21.42
CA SER A 210 -14.66 7.13 -22.02
C SER A 210 -15.85 7.54 -21.13
N ILE A 211 -15.72 7.38 -19.82
CA ILE A 211 -16.72 7.81 -18.84
C ILE A 211 -16.94 9.33 -18.93
N PHE A 212 -15.89 10.15 -18.96
CA PHE A 212 -16.04 11.61 -19.06
C PHE A 212 -16.88 12.04 -20.26
N LYS A 213 -16.62 11.45 -21.44
CA LYS A 213 -17.33 11.77 -22.69
C LYS A 213 -18.83 11.51 -22.65
N ASN A 214 -19.30 10.69 -21.70
CA ASN A 214 -20.71 10.34 -21.54
C ASN A 214 -21.39 11.12 -20.40
N LEU A 215 -20.66 12.02 -19.74
CA LEU A 215 -21.17 12.81 -18.61
C LEU A 215 -21.21 14.31 -18.94
N ASP A 216 -22.21 15.00 -18.40
CA ASP A 216 -22.24 16.46 -18.30
C ASP A 216 -21.38 16.92 -17.12
N LEU A 217 -20.19 17.41 -17.46
CA LEU A 217 -19.19 17.87 -16.51
C LEU A 217 -19.18 19.39 -16.33
N SER A 218 -20.18 20.10 -16.87
CA SER A 218 -20.20 21.57 -16.95
C SER A 218 -20.91 22.27 -15.79
N ILE A 219 -21.55 21.53 -14.87
CA ILE A 219 -22.35 22.12 -13.79
C ILE A 219 -21.41 22.65 -12.70
N GLU A 220 -21.45 23.96 -12.47
CA GLU A 220 -20.60 24.63 -11.49
C GLU A 220 -20.99 24.33 -10.05
N HIS A 221 -20.00 24.35 -9.14
CA HIS A 221 -20.20 24.09 -7.71
C HIS A 221 -21.20 25.06 -7.01
N ARG A 222 -21.38 26.26 -7.56
CA ARG A 222 -22.34 27.26 -7.04
C ARG A 222 -23.75 27.09 -7.61
N ASP A 223 -23.92 26.23 -8.62
CA ASP A 223 -25.22 25.95 -9.20
C ASP A 223 -26.04 25.09 -8.21
N PRO A 224 -27.31 25.44 -7.92
CA PRO A 224 -28.16 24.65 -7.03
C PRO A 224 -28.37 23.19 -7.48
N ARG A 225 -28.11 22.89 -8.75
CA ARG A 225 -28.21 21.52 -9.32
C ARG A 225 -26.92 20.72 -9.15
N TYR A 226 -25.86 21.31 -8.59
CA TYR A 226 -24.57 20.65 -8.45
C TYR A 226 -24.66 19.37 -7.61
N ASP A 227 -25.40 19.43 -6.50
CA ASP A 227 -25.58 18.29 -5.62
C ASP A 227 -26.35 17.17 -6.34
N GLY A 228 -25.69 16.02 -6.50
CA GLY A 228 -26.22 14.89 -7.26
C GLY A 228 -26.04 14.98 -8.78
N SER A 229 -25.47 16.07 -9.30
CA SER A 229 -25.07 16.17 -10.70
C SER A 229 -23.99 15.17 -11.10
N GLU A 230 -23.88 14.92 -12.40
CA GLU A 230 -22.81 14.11 -12.99
C GLU A 230 -21.42 14.70 -12.70
N THR A 231 -21.34 16.04 -12.66
CA THR A 231 -20.12 16.77 -12.31
C THR A 231 -19.70 16.49 -10.86
N SER A 232 -20.60 16.60 -9.88
CA SER A 232 -20.25 16.38 -8.47
C SER A 232 -19.88 14.92 -8.17
N VAL A 233 -20.55 13.97 -8.82
CA VAL A 233 -20.17 12.55 -8.75
C VAL A 233 -18.76 12.35 -9.31
N MET A 234 -18.45 12.95 -10.47
CA MET A 234 -17.12 12.78 -11.07
C MET A 234 -16.01 13.45 -10.24
N VAL A 235 -16.26 14.64 -9.70
CA VAL A 235 -15.36 15.28 -8.74
C VAL A 235 -15.06 14.33 -7.57
N GLY A 236 -16.08 13.68 -7.01
CA GLY A 236 -15.91 12.69 -5.96
C GLY A 236 -15.03 11.50 -6.38
N VAL A 237 -15.23 10.96 -7.59
CA VAL A 237 -14.42 9.84 -8.12
C VAL A 237 -12.95 10.25 -8.27
N LEU A 238 -12.69 11.42 -8.84
CA LEU A 238 -11.33 11.93 -9.04
C LEU A 238 -10.63 12.23 -7.71
N TYR A 239 -11.36 12.73 -6.70
CA TYR A 239 -10.82 12.85 -5.36
C TYR A 239 -10.41 11.49 -4.78
N ARG A 240 -11.23 10.45 -4.92
CA ARG A 240 -10.89 9.10 -4.44
C ARG A 240 -9.65 8.54 -5.13
N LEU A 241 -9.55 8.72 -6.45
CA LEU A 241 -8.36 8.32 -7.21
C LEU A 241 -7.11 9.06 -6.72
N ARG A 242 -7.20 10.39 -6.57
CA ARG A 242 -6.07 11.21 -6.09
C ARG A 242 -5.66 10.82 -4.66
N ASP A 243 -6.60 10.68 -3.74
CA ASP A 243 -6.34 10.45 -2.32
C ASP A 243 -5.54 9.15 -2.08
N VAL A 244 -5.77 8.08 -2.86
CA VAL A 244 -4.98 6.84 -2.79
C VAL A 244 -3.49 7.10 -3.02
N SER A 245 -3.16 7.85 -4.06
CA SER A 245 -1.78 8.22 -4.39
C SER A 245 -1.23 9.30 -3.47
N GLU A 246 -2.08 10.21 -2.96
CA GLU A 246 -1.72 11.21 -1.95
C GLU A 246 -1.22 10.53 -0.67
N TYR A 247 -1.97 9.57 -0.14
CA TYR A 247 -1.58 8.87 1.09
C TYR A 247 -0.38 7.95 0.87
N SER A 248 -0.23 7.38 -0.33
CA SER A 248 0.98 6.65 -0.73
C SER A 248 2.22 7.57 -0.68
N SER A 249 2.10 8.76 -1.28
CA SER A 249 3.18 9.75 -1.32
C SER A 249 3.51 10.30 0.06
N TYR A 250 2.47 10.61 0.85
CA TYR A 250 2.59 11.04 2.24
C TYR A 250 3.34 10.01 3.07
N ASN A 251 3.00 8.73 2.95
CA ASN A 251 3.66 7.67 3.71
C ASN A 251 5.16 7.60 3.37
N LEU A 252 5.52 7.68 2.09
CA LEU A 252 6.92 7.71 1.68
C LEU A 252 7.65 8.96 2.20
N SER A 253 7.09 10.15 2.01
CA SER A 253 7.77 11.40 2.35
C SER A 253 7.87 11.62 3.86
N MET A 254 6.84 11.24 4.61
CA MET A 254 6.77 11.50 6.05
C MET A 254 7.38 10.39 6.88
N ASN A 255 7.23 9.12 6.48
CA ASN A 255 7.68 7.97 7.28
C ASN A 255 8.93 7.30 6.76
N PHE A 256 9.18 7.37 5.45
CA PHE A 256 10.33 6.73 4.83
C PHE A 256 11.22 7.75 4.12
N ASN A 257 11.42 8.92 4.73
CA ASN A 257 12.50 9.83 4.36
C ASN A 257 13.83 9.36 4.92
N GLU A 258 14.93 9.94 4.42
CA GLU A 258 16.31 9.57 4.78
C GLU A 258 16.51 9.52 6.31
N LYS A 259 16.11 10.58 7.03
CA LYS A 259 16.23 10.65 8.49
C LYS A 259 15.56 9.49 9.21
N LYS A 260 14.34 9.12 8.79
CA LYS A 260 13.62 8.00 9.42
C LYS A 260 14.17 6.64 9.01
N LEU A 261 14.69 6.50 7.79
CA LEU A 261 15.39 5.30 7.37
C LEU A 261 16.67 5.09 8.18
N ASP A 262 17.40 6.15 8.50
CA ASP A 262 18.57 6.07 9.37
C ASP A 262 18.19 5.61 10.79
N LEU A 263 17.05 6.07 11.33
CA LEU A 263 16.55 5.57 12.62
C LEU A 263 16.24 4.07 12.58
N ILE A 264 15.57 3.61 11.53
CA ILE A 264 15.28 2.17 11.33
C ILE A 264 16.59 1.38 11.18
N ASN A 265 17.54 1.89 10.39
CA ASN A 265 18.85 1.28 10.18
C ASN A 265 19.79 1.37 11.39
N ASN A 266 19.43 2.09 12.45
CA ASN A 266 20.19 2.10 13.71
C ASN A 266 19.41 1.40 14.83
N CYS A 267 18.25 0.82 14.54
CA CYS A 267 17.49 0.04 15.51
C CYS A 267 18.15 -1.32 15.73
N ASP A 268 18.38 -1.68 16.99
CA ASP A 268 18.94 -2.97 17.38
C ASP A 268 17.88 -4.09 17.49
N SER A 269 16.58 -3.73 17.42
CA SER A 269 15.48 -4.68 17.61
C SER A 269 14.93 -5.19 16.28
N ALA A 270 15.16 -6.48 16.00
CA ALA A 270 14.56 -7.18 14.86
C ALA A 270 13.02 -7.13 14.89
N ASP A 271 12.42 -7.24 16.07
CA ASP A 271 10.97 -7.25 16.24
C ASP A 271 10.35 -5.89 15.86
N LYS A 272 10.95 -4.79 16.31
CA LYS A 272 10.48 -3.44 15.94
C LYS A 272 10.57 -3.18 14.43
N ILE A 273 11.68 -3.60 13.79
CA ILE A 273 11.84 -3.48 12.33
C ILE A 273 10.80 -4.34 11.61
N SER A 274 10.57 -5.57 12.07
CA SER A 274 9.57 -6.48 11.51
C SER A 274 8.15 -5.93 11.66
N GLU A 275 7.83 -5.28 12.78
CA GLU A 275 6.53 -4.63 12.98
C GLU A 275 6.31 -3.49 11.98
N ILE A 276 7.34 -2.69 11.70
CA ILE A 276 7.29 -1.64 10.67
C ILE A 276 7.10 -2.26 9.28
N ASP A 277 7.82 -3.34 8.94
CA ASP A 277 7.64 -4.06 7.67
C ASP A 277 6.21 -4.59 7.50
N LEU A 278 5.66 -5.24 8.53
CA LEU A 278 4.29 -5.78 8.50
C LEU A 278 3.24 -4.68 8.31
N LYS A 279 3.44 -3.50 8.89
CA LYS A 279 2.55 -2.35 8.69
C LYS A 279 2.68 -1.78 7.28
N LEU A 280 3.89 -1.73 6.72
CA LEU A 280 4.12 -1.34 5.33
C LEU A 280 3.48 -2.35 4.36
N GLU A 281 3.64 -3.65 4.60
CA GLU A 281 2.96 -4.70 3.83
C GLU A 281 1.45 -4.51 3.84
N LYS A 282 0.86 -4.35 5.03
CA LYS A 282 -0.58 -4.11 5.17
C LYS A 282 -1.04 -2.86 4.43
N PHE A 283 -0.25 -1.78 4.46
CA PHE A 283 -0.54 -0.56 3.70
C PHE A 283 -0.58 -0.84 2.21
N ILE A 284 0.41 -1.56 1.68
CA ILE A 284 0.53 -1.90 0.25
C ILE A 284 -0.66 -2.78 -0.18
N ASP A 285 -1.04 -3.76 0.63
CA ASP A 285 -2.14 -4.67 0.31
C ASP A 285 -3.49 -3.94 0.28
N ILE A 286 -3.77 -3.08 1.28
CA ILE A 286 -4.99 -2.25 1.28
C ILE A 286 -5.00 -1.33 0.06
N ARG A 287 -3.86 -0.74 -0.32
CA ARG A 287 -3.78 0.11 -1.50
C ARG A 287 -4.17 -0.67 -2.77
N LYS A 288 -3.63 -1.88 -2.96
CA LYS A 288 -3.97 -2.74 -4.10
C LYS A 288 -5.45 -3.08 -4.12
N ASP A 289 -6.01 -3.46 -2.98
CA ASP A 289 -7.43 -3.78 -2.86
C ASP A 289 -8.32 -2.58 -3.20
N VAL A 290 -7.96 -1.38 -2.73
CA VAL A 290 -8.68 -0.15 -3.07
C VAL A 290 -8.63 0.13 -4.57
N ILE A 291 -7.44 0.06 -5.17
CA ILE A 291 -7.23 0.29 -6.61
C ILE A 291 -8.10 -0.66 -7.43
N TYR A 292 -8.05 -1.96 -7.11
CA TYR A 292 -8.85 -2.98 -7.78
C TYR A 292 -10.35 -2.67 -7.69
N ASN A 293 -10.84 -2.30 -6.51
CA ASN A 293 -12.24 -1.97 -6.32
C ASN A 293 -12.67 -0.72 -7.10
N ILE A 294 -11.82 0.31 -7.17
CA ILE A 294 -12.08 1.51 -7.97
C ILE A 294 -12.10 1.17 -9.46
N GLN A 295 -11.06 0.51 -9.98
CA GLN A 295 -10.98 0.07 -11.39
C GLN A 295 -12.20 -0.76 -11.79
N ARG A 296 -12.61 -1.70 -10.95
CA ARG A 296 -13.80 -2.53 -11.18
C ARG A 296 -15.08 -1.68 -11.31
N LYS A 297 -15.24 -0.65 -10.48
CA LYS A 297 -16.40 0.26 -10.55
C LYS A 297 -16.35 1.18 -11.78
N LEU A 298 -15.17 1.66 -12.16
CA LEU A 298 -14.99 2.39 -13.42
C LEU A 298 -15.33 1.50 -14.63
N TYR A 299 -14.89 0.25 -14.63
CA TYR A 299 -15.22 -0.70 -15.69
C TYR A 299 -16.73 -0.91 -15.81
N PHE A 300 -17.45 -1.12 -14.70
CA PHE A 300 -18.91 -1.24 -14.72
C PHE A 300 -19.59 0.04 -15.20
N ALA A 301 -19.16 1.21 -14.73
CA ALA A 301 -19.69 2.49 -15.20
C ALA A 301 -19.54 2.62 -16.73
N ASN A 302 -18.37 2.30 -17.27
CA ASN A 302 -18.12 2.36 -18.71
C ASN A 302 -18.89 1.29 -19.52
N ALA A 303 -19.13 0.11 -18.94
CA ALA A 303 -19.98 -0.92 -19.54
C ALA A 303 -21.45 -0.44 -19.64
N TYR A 304 -21.89 0.38 -18.68
CA TYR A 304 -23.21 1.00 -18.66
C TYR A 304 -23.29 2.37 -19.35
N ARG A 305 -22.33 2.75 -20.20
CA ARG A 305 -22.32 4.07 -20.89
C ARG A 305 -23.60 4.43 -21.66
N ALA A 306 -24.39 3.44 -22.10
CA ALA A 306 -25.68 3.64 -22.75
C ALA A 306 -26.88 3.78 -21.77
N ASN A 307 -26.67 3.48 -20.48
CA ASN A 307 -27.64 3.61 -19.40
C ASN A 307 -27.05 4.50 -18.29
N LYS A 308 -27.35 5.79 -18.40
CA LYS A 308 -26.81 6.85 -17.54
C LYS A 308 -27.08 6.63 -16.06
N GLU A 309 -28.26 6.14 -15.69
CA GLU A 309 -28.61 5.83 -14.29
C GLU A 309 -27.66 4.77 -13.71
N ARG A 310 -27.52 3.62 -14.37
CA ARG A 310 -26.64 2.53 -13.91
C ARG A 310 -25.15 2.92 -13.92
N MET A 311 -24.76 3.75 -14.87
CA MET A 311 -23.42 4.31 -14.93
C MET A 311 -23.15 5.17 -13.68
N LEU A 312 -24.07 6.09 -13.35
CA LEU A 312 -23.94 6.94 -12.17
C LEU A 312 -24.01 6.15 -10.87
N ASP A 313 -24.84 5.11 -10.76
CA ASP A 313 -24.90 4.26 -9.57
C ASP A 313 -23.55 3.56 -9.32
N SER A 314 -22.91 3.05 -10.38
CA SER A 314 -21.58 2.43 -10.29
C SER A 314 -20.50 3.43 -9.82
N LEU A 315 -20.57 4.68 -10.29
CA LEU A 315 -19.66 5.74 -9.86
C LEU A 315 -19.94 6.19 -8.42
N LYS A 316 -21.21 6.27 -8.02
CA LYS A 316 -21.62 6.66 -6.65
C LYS A 316 -21.10 5.69 -5.60
N GLU A 317 -20.97 4.40 -5.92
CA GLU A 317 -20.34 3.42 -5.02
C GLU A 317 -18.86 3.74 -4.71
N ILE A 318 -18.15 4.42 -5.61
CA ILE A 318 -16.78 4.92 -5.36
C ILE A 318 -16.81 6.11 -4.40
N THR A 319 -17.81 6.99 -4.55
CA THR A 319 -17.88 8.25 -3.82
C THR A 319 -18.57 8.15 -2.46
N GLU A 320 -19.35 7.10 -2.24
CA GLU A 320 -20.18 6.87 -1.04
C GLU A 320 -19.37 7.15 0.24
N PRO A 321 -19.72 8.20 1.02
CA PRO A 321 -18.94 8.62 2.19
C PRO A 321 -18.72 7.53 3.23
N LYS A 322 -19.67 6.60 3.37
CA LYS A 322 -19.57 5.46 4.30
C LYS A 322 -19.28 4.12 3.58
N GLY A 323 -18.90 4.20 2.31
CA GLY A 323 -18.65 3.04 1.48
C GLY A 323 -17.31 2.38 1.78
N ASN A 324 -17.21 1.10 1.44
CA ASN A 324 -16.00 0.30 1.69
C ASN A 324 -14.73 0.92 1.07
N ILE A 325 -14.85 1.52 -0.13
CA ILE A 325 -13.73 2.19 -0.80
C ILE A 325 -13.23 3.37 0.04
N ARG A 326 -14.13 4.24 0.52
CA ARG A 326 -13.75 5.37 1.37
C ARG A 326 -13.11 4.90 2.68
N LEU A 327 -13.72 3.93 3.36
CA LEU A 327 -13.19 3.41 4.63
C LEU A 327 -11.79 2.78 4.46
N ALA A 328 -11.54 2.10 3.34
CA ALA A 328 -10.24 1.54 3.03
C ALA A 328 -9.20 2.63 2.70
N ILE A 329 -9.58 3.68 1.97
CA ILE A 329 -8.73 4.86 1.74
C ILE A 329 -8.37 5.55 3.07
N ASP A 330 -9.34 5.75 3.96
CA ASP A 330 -9.09 6.36 5.28
C ASP A 330 -8.17 5.47 6.14
N SER A 331 -8.24 4.15 5.96
CA SER A 331 -7.35 3.19 6.63
C SER A 331 -5.89 3.31 6.16
N LEU A 332 -5.64 3.72 4.91
CA LEU A 332 -4.28 4.02 4.45
C LEU A 332 -3.67 5.17 5.25
N PHE A 333 -4.42 6.28 5.40
CA PHE A 333 -3.94 7.42 6.19
C PHE A 333 -3.68 7.01 7.65
N LYS A 334 -4.60 6.28 8.28
CA LYS A 334 -4.42 5.79 9.64
C LYS A 334 -3.17 4.89 9.78
N LEU A 335 -2.97 3.95 8.87
CA LEU A 335 -1.78 3.09 8.87
C LEU A 335 -0.50 3.90 8.69
N SER A 336 -0.53 4.95 7.87
CA SER A 336 0.61 5.85 7.75
C SER A 336 0.92 6.56 9.09
N GLN A 337 -0.09 7.00 9.84
CA GLN A 337 0.14 7.55 11.18
C GLN A 337 0.70 6.50 12.15
N ASP A 338 0.14 5.28 12.16
CA ASP A 338 0.62 4.18 13.00
C ASP A 338 2.11 3.87 12.71
N ILE A 339 2.50 3.76 11.43
CA ILE A 339 3.89 3.58 11.01
C ILE A 339 4.76 4.72 11.53
N GLY A 340 4.29 5.96 11.41
CA GLY A 340 5.01 7.13 11.89
C GLY A 340 5.25 7.10 13.40
N HIS A 341 4.27 6.65 14.19
CA HIS A 341 4.41 6.47 15.63
C HIS A 341 5.40 5.37 15.98
N LEU A 342 5.35 4.22 15.29
CA LEU A 342 6.31 3.13 15.49
C LEU A 342 7.75 3.59 15.23
N ILE A 343 7.99 4.26 14.11
CA ILE A 343 9.34 4.77 13.77
C ILE A 343 9.81 5.81 14.78
N SER A 344 8.92 6.65 15.30
CA SER A 344 9.28 7.66 16.29
C SER A 344 9.58 7.08 17.69
N SER A 345 9.29 5.80 17.90
CA SER A 345 9.54 5.05 19.14
C SER A 345 10.79 4.15 19.08
N LEU A 346 11.50 4.18 17.96
CA LEU A 346 12.83 3.59 17.81
C LEU A 346 13.82 4.47 18.57
#